data_AF-A0A933XXL0-F1
#
_entry.id   AF-A0A933XXL0-F1
#
_cell.length_a   1.000
_cell.length_b   1.000
_cell.length_c   1.000
_cell.angle_alpha   90.00
_cell.angle_beta   90.00
_cell.angle_gamma   90.00
#
_symmetry.space_group_name_H-M   'P 1'
#
loop_
_entity.id
_entity.type
_entity.pdbx_description
1 polymer ?
#
loop_
_entity_poly.entity_id
_entity_poly.type
_entity_poly.pdbx_seq_one_letter_code
_entity_poly.pdbx_strand_id
1 'polypeptide(L)' 'MATYEVTSYSVQPVEGDDQIAVTIIASDGNKWEYGIPFSRSNGRYQFPEIDVLEVDFGSEFTTELVEKIEALIASLTR' A
#
# COMPACT_ATOMS: atom_id res chain seq x y z
N MET A 1 0.96 18.35 7.32
CA MET A 1 1.25 18.74 5.93
C MET A 1 2.08 17.60 5.36
N ALA A 2 1.69 17.04 4.23
CA ALA A 2 2.47 16.01 3.57
C ALA A 2 3.86 16.56 3.21
N THR A 3 4.90 15.77 3.45
CA THR A 3 6.29 16.08 3.09
C THR A 3 6.51 15.92 1.58
N TYR A 4 5.78 14.99 0.96
CA TYR A 4 5.89 14.64 -0.46
C TYR A 4 4.52 14.66 -1.14
N GLU A 5 4.51 15.05 -2.41
CA GLU A 5 3.33 14.96 -3.27
C GLU A 5 3.40 13.66 -4.09
N VAL A 6 2.37 12.81 -3.98
CA VAL A 6 2.31 11.56 -4.76
C VAL A 6 1.92 11.87 -6.19
N THR A 7 2.78 11.51 -7.14
CA THR A 7 2.48 11.63 -8.57
C THR A 7 1.77 10.38 -9.11
N SER A 8 2.18 9.19 -8.66
CA SER A 8 1.60 7.92 -9.08
C SER A 8 1.86 6.85 -8.04
N TYR A 9 0.96 5.87 -7.94
CA TYR A 9 1.17 4.69 -7.11
C TYR A 9 0.49 3.46 -7.72
N SER A 10 0.95 2.27 -7.33
CA SER A 10 0.37 1.00 -7.73
C SER A 10 0.27 0.05 -6.54
N VAL A 11 -0.80 -0.75 -6.53
CA VAL A 11 -1.06 -1.80 -5.54
C VAL A 11 -1.36 -3.07 -6.33
N GLN A 12 -0.52 -4.08 -6.22
CA GLN A 12 -0.61 -5.30 -7.03
C GLN A 12 -0.30 -6.54 -6.19
N PRO A 13 -0.98 -7.68 -6.42
CA PRO A 13 -0.58 -8.92 -5.78
C PRO A 13 0.73 -9.42 -6.38
N VAL A 14 1.58 -10.02 -5.55
CA VAL A 14 2.79 -10.71 -6.00
C VAL A 14 2.39 -12.11 -6.47
N GLU A 15 2.60 -12.41 -7.75
CA GLU A 15 2.26 -13.71 -8.32
C GLU A 15 3.06 -14.83 -7.64
N GLY A 16 2.34 -15.84 -7.15
CA GLY A 16 2.96 -16.97 -6.45
C GLY A 16 3.31 -16.71 -4.98
N ASP A 17 3.04 -15.51 -4.45
CA ASP A 17 3.37 -15.15 -3.07
C ASP A 17 2.15 -14.61 -2.31
N ASP A 18 2.22 -14.61 -0.97
CA ASP A 18 1.18 -14.13 -0.06
C ASP A 18 1.45 -12.67 0.32
N GLN A 19 1.76 -11.86 -0.71
CA GLN A 19 2.17 -10.47 -0.57
C GLN A 19 1.46 -9.55 -1.57
N ILE A 20 1.23 -8.32 -1.13
CA ILE A 20 0.82 -7.19 -1.98
C ILE A 20 2.01 -6.25 -2.13
N ALA A 21 2.42 -6.00 -3.37
CA ALA A 21 3.41 -4.98 -3.71
C ALA A 21 2.73 -3.61 -3.82
N VAL A 22 3.23 -2.65 -3.05
CA VAL A 22 2.85 -1.24 -3.14
C VAL A 22 4.05 -0.45 -3.64
N THR A 23 3.85 0.33 -4.70
CA THR A 23 4.87 1.25 -5.22
C THR A 23 4.31 2.66 -5.21
N ILE A 24 5.06 3.62 -4.68
CA ILE A 24 4.69 5.03 -4.63
C ILE A 24 5.79 5.84 -5.30
N ILE A 25 5.42 6.73 -6.20
CA ILE A 25 6.31 7.64 -6.92
C ILE A 25 5.88 9.07 -6.56
N ALA A 26 6.79 9.84 -5.96
CA ALA A 26 6.55 11.23 -5.62
C ALA A 26 7.12 12.20 -6.64
N SER A 27 6.66 13.44 -6.56
CA SER A 27 6.99 14.52 -7.50
C SER A 27 8.48 14.92 -7.47
N ASP A 28 9.22 14.57 -6.41
CA ASP A 28 10.66 14.77 -6.29
C ASP A 28 11.50 13.65 -6.93
N GLY A 29 10.84 12.64 -7.52
CA GLY A 29 11.48 11.50 -8.18
C GLY A 29 11.84 10.37 -7.22
N ASN A 30 11.54 10.50 -5.93
CA ASN A 30 11.71 9.41 -4.98
C ASN A 30 10.66 8.32 -5.20
N LYS A 31 11.07 7.08 -4.96
CA LYS A 31 10.26 5.88 -5.11
C LYS A 31 10.30 5.08 -3.81
N TRP A 32 9.13 4.69 -3.33
CA TRP A 32 8.98 3.80 -2.19
C TRP A 32 8.33 2.49 -2.64
N GLU A 33 8.85 1.38 -2.14
CA GLU A 33 8.39 0.04 -2.48
C GLU A 33 8.17 -0.74 -1.20
N TYR A 34 6.97 -1.27 -1.02
CA TYR A 34 6.56 -2.03 0.17
C TYR A 34 5.99 -3.38 -0.25
N GLY A 35 6.34 -4.42 0.51
CA GLY A 35 5.74 -5.75 0.40
C GLY A 35 4.89 -6.01 1.62
N ILE A 36 3.57 -6.02 1.44
CA ILE A 36 2.60 -6.21 2.53
C ILE A 36 2.23 -7.68 2.59
N PRO A 37 2.68 -8.45 3.60
CA PRO A 37 2.23 -9.82 3.77
C PRO A 37 0.75 -9.86 4.15
N PHE A 38 0.00 -10.76 3.51
CA PHE A 38 -1.41 -11.00 3.81
C PHE A 38 -1.72 -12.49 3.85
N SER A 39 -2.76 -12.89 4.57
CA SER A 39 -3.21 -14.28 4.63
C SER A 39 -4.38 -14.50 3.67
N ARG A 40 -4.19 -15.33 2.64
CA ARG A 40 -5.28 -15.72 1.72
C ARG A 40 -6.43 -16.49 2.38
N SER A 41 -6.21 -17.03 3.58
CA SER A 41 -7.23 -17.81 4.29
C SER A 41 -8.24 -16.95 5.04
N ASN A 42 -7.85 -15.75 5.47
CA ASN A 42 -8.70 -14.91 6.32
C ASN A 42 -8.62 -13.41 6.02
N GLY A 43 -7.85 -13.01 5.00
CA GLY A 43 -7.70 -11.61 4.57
C GLY A 43 -6.92 -10.72 5.53
N ARG A 44 -6.32 -11.25 6.59
CA ARG A 44 -5.52 -10.43 7.53
C ARG A 44 -4.19 -10.07 6.90
N TYR A 45 -3.82 -8.80 7.01
CA TYR A 45 -2.53 -8.29 6.58
C TYR A 45 -1.87 -7.46 7.68
N GLN A 46 -0.58 -7.21 7.53
CA GLN A 46 0.16 -6.31 8.43
C GLN A 46 0.93 -5.30 7.60
N PHE A 47 0.64 -4.02 7.80
CA PHE A 47 1.37 -2.93 7.14
C PHE A 47 1.84 -1.90 8.18
N PRO A 48 3.01 -2.12 8.82
CA PRO A 48 3.49 -1.26 9.89
C PRO A 48 4.02 0.09 9.39
N GLU A 49 4.40 0.21 8.11
CA GLU A 49 4.89 1.48 7.56
C GLU A 49 3.77 2.49 7.22
N ILE A 50 2.49 2.13 7.38
CA ILE A 50 1.37 3.03 7.06
C ILE A 50 1.40 4.33 7.88
N ASP A 51 1.81 4.26 9.15
CA ASP A 51 1.94 5.43 10.02
C ASP A 51 3.03 6.40 9.51
N VAL A 52 4.09 5.85 8.91
CA VAL A 52 5.17 6.66 8.30
C VAL A 52 4.67 7.30 7.01
N LEU A 53 3.93 6.54 6.19
CA LEU A 53 3.31 7.06 4.96
C LEU A 53 2.31 8.19 5.25
N GLU A 54 1.60 8.14 6.38
CA GLU A 54 0.66 9.19 6.75
C GLU A 54 1.38 10.50 7.08
N VAL A 55 2.54 10.42 7.73
CA VAL A 55 3.39 11.58 7.99
C VAL A 55 3.98 12.14 6.69
N ASP A 56 4.43 11.26 5.79
CA ASP A 56 5.11 11.64 4.55
C ASP A 56 4.18 12.12 3.44
N PHE A 57 3.03 11.46 3.25
CA PHE A 57 2.11 11.68 2.12
C PHE A 57 0.74 12.21 2.55
N GLY A 58 0.43 12.20 3.85
CA GLY A 58 -0.83 12.66 4.41
C GLY A 58 -1.88 11.56 4.55
N SER A 59 -2.84 11.81 5.45
CA SER A 59 -3.91 10.87 5.82
C SER A 59 -4.90 10.58 4.70
N GLU A 60 -5.12 11.54 3.80
CA GLU A 60 -6.02 11.37 2.65
C GLU A 60 -5.49 10.29 1.70
N PHE A 61 -4.19 10.33 1.39
CA PHE A 61 -3.54 9.34 0.55
C PHE A 61 -3.47 7.97 1.23
N THR A 62 -3.09 7.91 2.50
CA THR A 62 -2.99 6.63 3.21
C THR A 62 -4.34 5.94 3.37
N THR A 63 -5.42 6.70 3.59
CA THR A 63 -6.78 6.15 3.63
C THR A 63 -7.14 5.51 2.28
N GLU A 64 -6.94 6.23 1.16
CA GLU A 64 -7.21 5.70 -0.18
C GLU A 64 -6.36 4.45 -0.50
N LEU A 65 -5.09 4.47 -0.09
CA LEU A 65 -4.17 3.35 -0.27
C LEU A 65 -4.64 2.11 0.51
N VAL A 66 -5.04 2.28 1.77
CA VAL A 66 -5.57 1.20 2.62
C VAL A 66 -6.83 0.62 2.01
N GLU A 67 -7.79 1.46 1.59
CA GLU A 67 -9.03 0.98 0.96
C GLU A 67 -8.74 0.12 -0.29
N LYS A 68 -7.75 0.51 -1.10
CA LYS A 68 -7.32 -0.29 -2.27
C LYS A 68 -6.65 -1.60 -1.89
N ILE A 69 -5.80 -1.60 -0.86
CA ILE A 69 -5.16 -2.83 -0.35
C ILE A 69 -6.24 -3.79 0.16
N GLU A 70 -7.18 -3.30 0.97
CA GLU A 70 -8.26 -4.11 1.53
C GLU A 70 -9.18 -4.66 0.46
N ALA A 71 -9.57 -3.84 -0.53
CA ALA A 71 -10.38 -4.29 -1.66
C ALA A 71 -9.66 -5.37 -2.48
N LEU A 72 -8.34 -5.20 -2.71
CA LEU A 72 -7.54 -6.18 -3.41
C LEU A 72 -7.44 -7.48 -2.62
N ILE A 73 -7.12 -7.43 -1.33
CA ILE A 73 -7.04 -8.60 -0.45
C ILE A 73 -8.40 -9.31 -0.40
N ALA A 74 -9.51 -8.58 -0.29
CA ALA A 74 -10.85 -9.16 -0.32
C ALA A 74 -11.14 -9.90 -1.62
N SER A 75 -10.63 -9.43 -2.76
CA SER A 75 -10.75 -10.12 -4.05
C SER A 75 -9.88 -11.39 -4.17
N LEU A 76 -8.79 -11.47 -3.38
CA LEU A 76 -7.83 -12.58 -3.38
C LEU A 76 -8.14 -13.62 -2.30
N THR A 77 -8.91 -13.23 -1.28
CA THR A 77 -9.35 -14.09 -0.18
C THR A 77 -10.58 -14.87 -0.64
N ARG A 78 -10.62 -16.16 -0.29
CA ARG A 78 -11.63 -17.11 -0.80
C ARG A 78 -12.87 -17.22 0.07
#